data_AF-A0A7C6ZSB9-F1
#
_entry.id   AF-A0A7C6ZSB9-F1
#
_cell.length_a   1.000
_cell.length_b   1.000
_cell.length_c   1.000
_cell.angle_alpha   90.00
_cell.angle_beta   90.00
_cell.angle_gamma   90.00
#
_symmetry.space_group_name_H-M   'P 1'
#
loop_
_entity.id
_entity.type
_entity.pdbx_description
1 polymer ?
#
loop_
_entity_poly.entity_id
_entity_poly.type
_entity_poly.pdbx_seq_one_letter_code
_entity_poly.pdbx_strand_id
1 'polypeptide(L)'
;MKHWYTFLLITVILGLAGFAWGAPASADETPRLLEFKTMAGVSRPYTGGANAIRGVSGGGLPWVLKSAKGELRADGTLEVKVKGLVFDPNDPVVIERGLAGQNTVPEFRAIVSCQSVDGNGNATVVNLATAPFPATTGLGAGDAEIETRLSLPSPCIAPIIFVTNPAGAWFAATGR
;
A
#
# COMPACT_ATOMS: atom_id res chain seq x y z
N MET A 1 56.53 61.62 14.46
CA MET A 1 56.13 62.57 15.53
C MET A 1 55.15 61.85 16.45
N LYS A 2 55.42 62.00 17.75
CA LYS A 2 54.89 61.28 18.91
C LYS A 2 53.49 61.82 19.27
N HIS A 3 52.60 60.98 19.82
CA HIS A 3 51.58 61.22 20.88
C HIS A 3 50.61 60.01 20.85
N TRP A 4 50.80 58.97 21.67
CA TRP A 4 50.37 58.84 23.08
C TRP A 4 48.90 59.22 23.27
N TYR A 5 48.01 58.24 23.47
CA TYR A 5 47.02 58.24 24.56
C TYR A 5 46.49 56.82 24.80
N THR A 6 46.83 56.32 25.98
CA THR A 6 46.30 55.14 26.64
C THR A 6 44.83 55.36 26.98
N PHE A 7 43.94 54.46 26.55
CA PHE A 7 42.62 54.28 27.16
C PHE A 7 42.42 52.79 27.43
N LEU A 8 42.47 52.47 28.72
CA LEU A 8 42.09 51.20 29.32
C LEU A 8 40.64 51.37 29.77
N LEU A 9 39.73 50.43 29.49
CA LEU A 9 38.59 50.08 30.36
C LEU A 9 37.73 48.92 29.78
N ILE A 10 37.86 47.78 30.46
CA ILE A 10 36.83 46.83 30.91
C ILE A 10 35.98 46.11 29.84
N THR A 11 36.38 44.88 29.54
CA THR A 11 35.54 43.83 28.94
C THR A 11 34.63 43.21 30.01
N VAL A 12 33.32 43.45 29.91
CA VAL A 12 32.30 42.69 30.62
C VAL A 12 32.03 41.41 29.82
N ILE A 13 32.41 40.25 30.37
CA ILE A 13 32.09 38.94 29.77
C ILE A 13 30.64 38.59 30.14
N LEU A 14 29.72 38.76 29.19
CA LEU A 14 28.37 38.22 29.28
C LEU A 14 28.44 36.70 29.06
N GLY A 15 28.05 35.92 30.08
CA GLY A 15 27.92 34.46 29.98
C GLY A 15 26.76 34.07 29.06
N LEU A 16 27.08 33.42 27.95
CA LEU A 16 26.11 32.75 27.08
C LEU A 16 25.71 31.41 27.71
N ALA A 17 24.56 31.36 28.37
CA ALA A 17 23.90 30.10 28.70
C ALA A 17 23.34 29.50 27.40
N GLY A 18 24.04 28.50 26.86
CA GLY A 18 23.58 27.72 25.71
C GLY A 18 22.36 26.90 26.10
N PHE A 19 21.16 27.35 25.73
CA PHE A 19 19.98 26.49 25.65
C PHE A 19 20.21 25.51 24.49
N ALA A 20 20.63 24.30 24.80
CA ALA A 20 20.58 23.20 23.86
C ALA A 20 19.11 22.85 23.63
N TRP A 21 18.52 23.38 22.55
CA TRP A 21 17.30 22.83 21.97
C TRP A 21 17.62 21.40 21.53
N GLY A 22 17.34 20.42 22.38
CA GLY A 22 17.20 19.04 21.94
C GLY A 22 16.02 19.02 20.96
N ALA A 23 16.31 18.91 19.66
CA ALA A 23 15.28 18.54 18.71
C ALA A 23 14.67 17.21 19.20
N PRO A 24 13.33 17.06 19.22
CA PRO A 24 12.76 15.75 19.49
C PRO A 24 13.36 14.79 18.46
N ALA A 25 13.93 13.68 18.92
CA ALA A 25 14.28 12.58 18.03
C ALA A 25 12.99 12.20 17.30
N SER A 26 12.95 12.36 15.97
CA SER A 26 11.92 11.72 15.17
C SER A 26 11.94 10.26 15.56
N ALA A 27 10.82 9.73 16.05
CA ALA A 27 10.64 8.29 16.14
C ALA A 27 11.03 7.72 14.77
N ASP A 28 11.87 6.70 14.76
CA ASP A 28 12.37 6.04 13.57
C ASP A 28 11.16 5.41 12.84
N GLU A 29 10.47 6.20 12.01
CA GLU A 29 9.35 5.74 11.22
C GLU A 29 9.91 4.76 10.20
N THR A 30 9.55 3.48 10.34
CA THR A 30 9.96 2.44 9.40
C THR A 30 9.69 2.90 7.97
N PRO A 31 10.68 2.85 7.05
CA PRO A 31 10.54 3.36 5.69
C PRO A 31 9.33 2.77 4.98
N ARG A 32 8.60 3.61 4.24
CA ARG A 32 7.47 3.16 3.41
C ARG A 32 7.99 2.67 2.07
N LEU A 33 7.60 1.45 1.69
CA LEU A 33 7.91 0.87 0.37
C LEU A 33 6.89 1.32 -0.68
N LEU A 34 5.63 1.49 -0.26
CA LEU A 34 4.54 1.92 -1.13
C LEU A 34 3.48 2.64 -0.30
N GLU A 35 2.97 3.75 -0.83
CA GLU A 35 1.72 4.39 -0.38
C GLU A 35 0.83 4.57 -1.62
N PHE A 36 -0.46 4.29 -1.49
CA PHE A 36 -1.41 4.45 -2.59
C PHE A 36 -2.73 5.04 -2.12
N LYS A 37 -3.37 5.77 -3.04
CA LYS A 37 -4.69 6.42 -2.84
C LYS A 37 -5.72 5.98 -3.88
N THR A 38 -5.34 5.06 -4.75
CA THR A 38 -6.19 4.46 -5.79
C THR A 38 -5.80 3.01 -6.00
N MET A 39 -6.75 2.23 -6.48
CA MET A 39 -6.54 0.94 -7.11
C MET A 39 -7.38 0.89 -8.38
N ALA A 40 -6.99 0.05 -9.34
CA ALA A 40 -7.77 -0.27 -10.52
C ALA A 40 -8.50 -1.59 -10.30
N GLY A 41 -9.79 -1.63 -10.61
CA GLY A 41 -10.56 -2.88 -10.62
C GLY A 41 -10.21 -3.75 -11.83
N VAL A 42 -10.53 -5.05 -11.77
CA VAL A 42 -10.35 -5.95 -12.93
C VAL A 42 -11.22 -5.48 -14.09
N SER A 43 -10.59 -5.17 -15.23
CA SER A 43 -11.28 -4.98 -16.50
C SER A 43 -11.35 -6.29 -17.29
N ARG A 44 -12.25 -6.39 -18.28
CA ARG A 44 -12.49 -7.62 -19.06
C ARG A 44 -11.22 -8.32 -19.55
N PRO A 45 -10.22 -7.65 -20.17
CA PRO A 45 -9.00 -8.32 -20.64
C PRO A 45 -8.21 -9.02 -19.55
N TYR A 46 -8.34 -8.57 -18.29
CA TYR A 46 -7.64 -9.14 -17.15
C TYR A 46 -8.47 -10.16 -16.36
N THR A 47 -9.69 -10.48 -16.80
CA THR A 47 -10.50 -11.52 -16.13
C THR A 47 -9.90 -12.91 -16.34
N GLY A 48 -9.94 -13.74 -15.29
CA GLY A 48 -9.34 -15.08 -15.31
C GLY A 48 -7.81 -15.08 -15.42
N GLY A 49 -7.25 -16.16 -15.96
CA GLY A 49 -5.80 -16.40 -15.98
C GLY A 49 -5.04 -15.91 -17.22
N ALA A 50 -5.75 -15.45 -18.26
CA ALA A 50 -5.14 -15.17 -19.57
C ALA A 50 -4.06 -14.05 -19.51
N ASN A 51 -4.35 -12.98 -18.78
CA ASN A 51 -3.45 -11.83 -18.60
C ASN A 51 -3.12 -11.63 -17.12
N ALA A 52 -2.74 -12.71 -16.43
CA ALA A 52 -2.39 -12.67 -15.01
C ALA A 52 -1.22 -11.70 -14.75
N ILE A 53 -1.35 -10.85 -13.73
CA ILE A 53 -0.29 -9.92 -13.34
C ILE A 53 0.63 -10.66 -12.37
N ARG A 54 1.88 -10.89 -12.77
CA ARG A 54 2.88 -11.60 -11.93
C ARG A 54 2.36 -12.95 -11.41
N GLY A 55 1.63 -13.67 -12.27
CA GLY A 55 1.03 -14.97 -11.94
C GLY A 55 -0.26 -14.90 -11.11
N VAL A 56 -0.71 -13.72 -10.70
CA VAL A 56 -1.99 -13.54 -9.99
C VAL A 56 -3.11 -13.35 -11.02
N SER A 57 -4.00 -14.33 -11.12
CA SER A 57 -5.15 -14.31 -12.04
C SER A 57 -6.19 -13.29 -11.59
N GLY A 58 -6.85 -12.61 -12.52
CA GLY A 58 -7.97 -11.74 -12.20
C GLY A 58 -9.24 -12.53 -11.87
N GLY A 59 -10.17 -11.88 -11.20
CA GLY A 59 -11.51 -12.39 -10.97
C GLY A 59 -12.20 -12.80 -12.28
N GLY A 60 -13.13 -13.75 -12.21
CA GLY A 60 -13.81 -14.29 -13.40
C GLY A 60 -14.80 -13.33 -14.07
N LEU A 61 -15.04 -12.15 -13.48
CA LEU A 61 -15.89 -11.08 -14.01
C LEU A 61 -15.23 -9.74 -13.70
N PRO A 62 -15.57 -8.65 -14.42
CA PRO A 62 -15.05 -7.32 -14.12
C PRO A 62 -15.49 -6.79 -12.76
N TRP A 63 -14.62 -6.02 -12.11
CA TRP A 63 -14.84 -5.38 -10.82
C TRP A 63 -14.52 -3.90 -10.90
N VAL A 64 -15.24 -3.11 -10.12
CA VAL A 64 -14.99 -1.69 -9.91
C VAL A 64 -14.98 -1.39 -8.42
N LEU A 65 -14.43 -0.24 -8.05
CA LEU A 65 -14.40 0.23 -6.67
C LEU A 65 -14.66 1.72 -6.61
N LYS A 66 -15.20 2.17 -5.47
CA LYS A 66 -15.41 3.60 -5.21
C LYS A 66 -14.10 4.29 -4.81
N SER A 67 -13.35 3.68 -3.90
CA SER A 67 -12.04 4.17 -3.49
C SER A 67 -11.23 3.07 -2.80
N ALA A 68 -9.90 3.26 -2.79
CA ALA A 68 -9.00 2.46 -1.98
C ALA A 68 -7.80 3.30 -1.57
N LYS A 69 -7.24 3.01 -0.39
CA LYS A 69 -5.98 3.58 0.06
C LYS A 69 -5.24 2.59 0.93
N GLY A 70 -3.94 2.78 1.08
CA GLY A 70 -3.14 1.94 1.94
C GLY A 70 -1.67 2.22 1.82
N GLU A 71 -0.90 1.46 2.58
CA GLU A 71 0.55 1.52 2.59
C GLU A 71 1.16 0.17 2.91
N LEU A 72 2.39 -0.02 2.42
CA LEU A 72 3.27 -1.12 2.78
C LEU A 72 4.58 -0.52 3.31
N ARG A 73 4.95 -0.90 4.54
CA ARG A 73 6.21 -0.52 5.17
C ARG A 73 7.30 -1.57 4.96
N ALA A 74 8.56 -1.16 5.11
CA ALA A 74 9.74 -2.01 4.92
C ALA A 74 9.82 -3.17 5.92
N ASP A 75 9.17 -3.05 7.07
CA ASP A 75 9.08 -4.10 8.08
C ASP A 75 7.96 -5.13 7.81
N GLY A 76 7.24 -4.95 6.70
CA GLY A 76 6.13 -5.80 6.26
C GLY A 76 4.76 -5.41 6.78
N THR A 77 4.63 -4.32 7.53
CA THR A 77 3.32 -3.80 7.94
C THR A 77 2.52 -3.37 6.71
N LEU A 78 1.34 -3.95 6.55
CA LEU A 78 0.41 -3.72 5.45
C LEU A 78 -0.91 -3.20 6.00
N GLU A 79 -1.36 -2.07 5.46
CA GLU A 79 -2.68 -1.51 5.70
C GLU A 79 -3.37 -1.25 4.37
N VAL A 80 -4.59 -1.78 4.19
CA VAL A 80 -5.41 -1.57 2.99
C VAL A 80 -6.85 -1.30 3.40
N LYS A 81 -7.41 -0.20 2.93
CA LYS A 81 -8.83 0.15 3.10
C LYS A 81 -9.47 0.27 1.75
N VAL A 82 -10.48 -0.55 1.49
CA VAL A 82 -11.24 -0.60 0.24
C VAL A 82 -12.67 -0.22 0.51
N LYS A 83 -13.26 0.56 -0.38
CA LYS A 83 -14.67 0.96 -0.34
C LYS A 83 -15.36 0.67 -1.66
N GLY A 84 -16.54 0.07 -1.57
CA GLY A 84 -17.40 -0.14 -2.73
C GLY A 84 -16.85 -1.11 -3.78
N LEU A 85 -16.03 -2.11 -3.40
CA LEU A 85 -15.48 -3.08 -4.37
C LEU A 85 -16.53 -4.11 -4.76
N VAL A 86 -17.08 -3.95 -5.95
CA VAL A 86 -18.26 -4.69 -6.46
C VAL A 86 -18.05 -5.13 -7.90
N PHE A 87 -18.87 -6.06 -8.39
CA PHE A 87 -18.92 -6.35 -9.81
C PHE A 87 -19.30 -5.10 -10.61
N ASP A 88 -18.66 -4.92 -11.77
CA ASP A 88 -18.87 -3.74 -12.61
C ASP A 88 -20.36 -3.61 -13.03
N PRO A 89 -21.08 -2.57 -12.57
CA PRO A 89 -22.49 -2.40 -12.89
C PRO A 89 -22.74 -2.07 -14.36
N ASN A 90 -21.71 -1.75 -15.14
CA ASN A 90 -21.82 -1.42 -16.57
C ASN A 90 -21.48 -2.62 -17.48
N ASP A 91 -21.03 -3.73 -16.92
CA ASP A 91 -20.65 -4.89 -17.71
C ASP A 91 -21.88 -5.72 -18.13
N PRO A 92 -22.10 -6.01 -19.43
CA PRO A 92 -23.27 -6.75 -19.89
C PRO A 92 -23.45 -8.15 -19.28
N VAL A 93 -22.35 -8.89 -19.05
CA VAL A 93 -22.42 -10.26 -18.49
C VAL A 93 -22.69 -10.20 -16.99
N VAL A 94 -22.16 -9.20 -16.30
CA VAL A 94 -22.48 -8.96 -14.88
C VAL A 94 -23.96 -8.60 -14.72
N ILE A 95 -24.50 -7.73 -15.59
CA ILE A 95 -25.92 -7.33 -15.59
C ILE A 95 -26.81 -8.55 -15.84
N GLU A 96 -26.52 -9.34 -16.88
CA GLU A 96 -27.29 -10.55 -17.22
C GLU A 96 -27.35 -11.55 -16.06
N ARG A 97 -26.26 -11.66 -15.29
CA ARG A 97 -26.17 -12.53 -14.11
C ARG A 97 -26.85 -11.96 -12.87
N GLY A 98 -27.41 -10.75 -12.94
CA GLY A 98 -28.03 -10.10 -11.79
C GLY A 98 -27.04 -9.76 -10.69
N LEU A 99 -25.76 -9.50 -11.04
CA LEU A 99 -24.67 -9.21 -10.10
C LEU A 99 -24.23 -7.74 -10.10
N ALA A 100 -24.81 -6.91 -10.97
CA ALA A 100 -24.43 -5.51 -11.16
C ALA A 100 -24.38 -4.73 -9.85
N GLY A 101 -23.21 -4.15 -9.53
CA GLY A 101 -23.01 -3.34 -8.33
C GLY A 101 -23.06 -4.11 -7.02
N GLN A 102 -23.01 -5.45 -7.03
CA GLN A 102 -23.01 -6.27 -5.83
C GLN A 102 -21.61 -6.78 -5.48
N ASN A 103 -21.34 -6.92 -4.19
CA ASN A 103 -20.30 -7.83 -3.70
C ASN A 103 -20.95 -9.10 -3.14
N THR A 104 -20.57 -10.27 -3.65
CA THR A 104 -21.04 -11.58 -3.15
C THR A 104 -19.99 -12.32 -2.31
N VAL A 105 -18.81 -11.73 -2.14
CA VAL A 105 -17.67 -12.37 -1.50
C VAL A 105 -17.55 -11.81 -0.06
N PRO A 106 -17.78 -12.63 0.98
CA PRO A 106 -17.82 -12.16 2.37
C PRO A 106 -16.44 -11.88 2.97
N GLU A 107 -15.37 -12.31 2.30
CA GLU A 107 -14.00 -12.14 2.78
C GLU A 107 -13.05 -11.80 1.64
N PHE A 108 -12.19 -10.81 1.84
CA PHE A 108 -11.10 -10.51 0.93
C PHE A 108 -9.75 -10.91 1.54
N ARG A 109 -8.75 -11.13 0.67
CA ARG A 109 -7.33 -11.19 1.07
C ARG A 109 -6.57 -10.09 0.37
N ALA A 110 -5.46 -9.66 0.94
CA ALA A 110 -4.45 -8.95 0.19
C ALA A 110 -3.38 -9.93 -0.32
N ILE A 111 -2.84 -9.67 -1.51
CA ILE A 111 -1.60 -10.28 -1.98
C ILE A 111 -0.59 -9.17 -2.21
N VAL A 112 0.58 -9.27 -1.57
CA VAL A 112 1.74 -8.42 -1.85
C VAL A 112 2.65 -9.17 -2.81
N SER A 113 2.76 -8.65 -4.03
CA SER A 113 3.63 -9.18 -5.06
C SER A 113 4.90 -8.35 -5.17
N CYS A 114 6.04 -8.97 -4.89
CA CYS A 114 7.36 -8.36 -5.03
C CYS A 114 8.12 -9.05 -6.18
N GLN A 115 8.91 -8.30 -6.92
CA GLN A 115 10.08 -8.88 -7.58
C GLN A 115 11.23 -8.95 -6.59
N SER A 116 12.02 -10.01 -6.63
CA SER A 116 13.13 -10.22 -5.70
C SER A 116 14.24 -11.05 -6.35
N VAL A 117 15.23 -11.44 -5.56
CA VAL A 117 16.34 -12.30 -5.95
C VAL A 117 16.28 -13.55 -5.08
N ASP A 118 16.28 -14.73 -5.70
CA ASP A 118 16.28 -16.00 -4.97
C ASP A 118 17.66 -16.33 -4.36
N GLY A 119 17.74 -17.43 -3.61
CA GLY A 119 19.00 -17.86 -2.97
C GLY A 119 20.13 -18.22 -3.94
N ASN A 120 19.83 -18.37 -5.24
CA ASN A 120 20.78 -18.66 -6.30
C ASN A 120 21.17 -17.40 -7.10
N GLY A 121 20.64 -16.23 -6.73
CA GLY A 121 20.92 -14.97 -7.43
C GLY A 121 20.01 -14.69 -8.64
N ASN A 122 18.97 -15.48 -8.88
CA ASN A 122 18.07 -15.28 -10.03
C ASN A 122 16.92 -14.34 -9.69
N ALA A 123 16.46 -13.57 -10.68
CA ALA A 123 15.24 -12.78 -10.56
C ALA A 123 14.02 -13.69 -10.36
N THR A 124 13.18 -13.35 -9.38
CA THR A 124 11.98 -14.13 -9.05
C THR A 124 10.82 -13.22 -8.67
N VAL A 125 9.61 -13.75 -8.74
CA VAL A 125 8.38 -13.12 -8.26
C VAL A 125 7.90 -13.87 -7.03
N VAL A 126 7.63 -13.14 -5.95
CA VAL A 126 7.08 -13.68 -4.70
C VAL A 126 5.73 -13.05 -4.44
N ASN A 127 4.69 -13.88 -4.33
CA ASN A 127 3.33 -13.46 -4.01
C ASN A 127 2.99 -13.90 -2.58
N LEU A 128 2.89 -12.95 -1.66
CA LEU A 128 2.58 -13.18 -0.25
C LEU A 128 1.10 -12.88 0.01
N ALA A 129 0.31 -13.90 0.31
CA ALA A 129 -1.10 -13.74 0.66
C ALA A 129 -1.27 -13.52 2.17
N THR A 130 -2.15 -12.60 2.55
CA THR A 130 -2.63 -12.45 3.93
C THR A 130 -3.62 -13.55 4.29
N ALA A 131 -3.98 -13.66 5.58
CA ALA A 131 -5.24 -14.30 5.99
C ALA A 131 -6.47 -13.58 5.38
N PRO A 132 -7.66 -14.20 5.35
CA PRO A 132 -8.91 -13.52 4.96
C PRO A 132 -9.31 -12.45 5.98
N PHE A 133 -9.95 -11.39 5.48
CA PHE A 133 -10.55 -10.30 6.26
C PHE A 133 -12.01 -10.10 5.83
N PRO A 134 -12.93 -9.79 6.75
CA PRO A 134 -14.33 -9.56 6.41
C PRO A 134 -14.52 -8.45 5.37
N ALA A 135 -15.47 -8.65 4.47
CA ALA A 135 -15.95 -7.67 3.51
C ALA A 135 -17.47 -7.56 3.56
N THR A 136 -18.02 -6.35 3.40
CA THR A 136 -19.48 -6.18 3.35
C THR A 136 -20.04 -6.78 2.06
N THR A 137 -21.17 -7.50 2.14
CA THR A 137 -21.83 -8.13 0.98
C THR A 137 -23.15 -7.44 0.62
N GLY A 138 -23.59 -7.59 -0.63
CA GLY A 138 -24.84 -7.03 -1.16
C GLY A 138 -24.61 -5.87 -2.13
N LEU A 139 -25.70 -5.17 -2.46
CA LEU A 139 -25.71 -4.05 -3.40
C LEU A 139 -25.00 -2.82 -2.81
N GLY A 140 -24.03 -2.26 -3.54
CA GLY A 140 -23.24 -1.11 -3.08
C GLY A 140 -22.29 -1.41 -1.91
N ALA A 141 -22.08 -2.69 -1.59
CA ALA A 141 -21.20 -3.17 -0.54
C ALA A 141 -19.74 -3.27 -1.01
N GLY A 142 -18.92 -4.18 -0.47
CA GLY A 142 -17.52 -4.35 -0.88
C GLY A 142 -16.54 -3.47 -0.10
N ASP A 143 -16.89 -3.15 1.14
CA ASP A 143 -15.99 -2.47 2.06
C ASP A 143 -15.17 -3.49 2.83
N ALA A 144 -13.85 -3.27 2.93
CA ALA A 144 -12.95 -4.10 3.72
C ALA A 144 -11.77 -3.30 4.27
N GLU A 145 -11.23 -3.77 5.39
CA GLU A 145 -10.06 -3.23 6.07
C GLU A 145 -9.12 -4.38 6.39
N ILE A 146 -7.91 -4.32 5.84
CA ILE A 146 -6.88 -5.35 5.94
C ILE A 146 -5.69 -4.70 6.63
N GLU A 147 -5.41 -5.12 7.86
CA GLU A 147 -4.27 -4.65 8.65
C GLU A 147 -3.52 -5.87 9.17
N THR A 148 -2.28 -6.05 8.74
CA THR A 148 -1.46 -7.21 9.12
C THR A 148 0.02 -6.96 8.88
N ARG A 149 0.85 -7.95 9.20
CA ARG A 149 2.28 -7.93 8.92
C ARG A 149 2.70 -9.17 8.13
N LEU A 150 3.45 -8.96 7.06
CA LEU A 150 3.97 -10.02 6.18
C LEU A 150 5.49 -10.12 6.28
N SER A 151 6.02 -11.33 6.14
CA SER A 151 7.46 -11.53 5.97
C SER A 151 7.85 -11.25 4.51
N LEU A 152 8.17 -9.98 4.22
CA LEU A 152 8.56 -9.57 2.86
C LEU A 152 9.91 -10.20 2.44
N PRO A 153 10.10 -10.54 1.15
CA PRO A 153 11.43 -10.86 0.66
C PRO A 153 12.31 -9.61 0.66
N SER A 154 13.63 -9.81 0.74
CA SER A 154 14.61 -8.73 0.65
C SER A 154 15.53 -8.97 -0.54
N PRO A 155 15.52 -8.10 -1.58
CA PRO A 155 14.71 -6.89 -1.70
C PRO A 155 13.24 -7.19 -2.10
N CYS A 156 12.32 -6.28 -1.79
CA CYS A 156 10.97 -6.25 -2.38
C CYS A 156 10.90 -5.13 -3.42
N ILE A 157 11.15 -5.46 -4.69
CA ILE A 157 11.23 -4.52 -5.80
C ILE A 157 9.85 -4.35 -6.44
N ALA A 158 9.46 -3.10 -6.68
CA ALA A 158 8.23 -2.71 -7.35
C ALA A 158 7.00 -3.45 -6.78
N PRO A 159 6.67 -3.27 -5.48
CA PRO A 159 5.53 -3.95 -4.86
C PRO A 159 4.23 -3.63 -5.59
N ILE A 160 3.40 -4.65 -5.79
CA ILE A 160 2.00 -4.52 -6.22
C ILE A 160 1.13 -5.10 -5.11
N ILE A 161 0.11 -4.36 -4.69
CA ILE A 161 -0.88 -4.86 -3.73
C ILE A 161 -2.14 -5.20 -4.49
N PHE A 162 -2.60 -6.44 -4.34
CA PHE A 162 -3.88 -6.89 -4.84
C PHE A 162 -4.87 -7.03 -3.69
N VAL A 163 -6.14 -6.75 -3.95
CA VAL A 163 -7.27 -7.19 -3.13
C VAL A 163 -7.95 -8.31 -3.90
N THR A 164 -8.16 -9.45 -3.26
CA THR A 164 -8.51 -10.71 -3.92
C THR A 164 -9.65 -11.44 -3.19
N ASN A 165 -10.26 -12.42 -3.84
CA ASN A 165 -11.09 -13.41 -3.15
C ASN A 165 -10.25 -14.36 -2.28
N PRO A 166 -10.86 -15.22 -1.45
CA PRO A 166 -10.12 -16.14 -0.60
C PRO A 166 -9.24 -17.16 -1.37
N ALA A 167 -9.53 -17.39 -2.65
CA ALA A 167 -8.78 -18.28 -3.53
C ALA A 167 -7.61 -17.58 -4.27
N GLY A 168 -7.43 -16.27 -4.09
CA GLY A 168 -6.31 -15.51 -4.65
C GLY A 168 -6.53 -14.89 -6.04
N ALA A 169 -7.74 -14.94 -6.59
CA ALA A 169 -8.08 -14.20 -7.81
C ALA A 169 -8.31 -12.72 -7.46
N TRP A 170 -7.57 -11.80 -8.11
CA TRP A 170 -7.61 -10.39 -7.76
C TRP A 170 -8.84 -9.68 -8.30
N PHE A 171 -9.35 -8.71 -7.54
CA PHE A 171 -10.50 -7.86 -7.86
C PHE A 171 -10.07 -6.41 -8.07
N ALA A 172 -9.05 -5.97 -7.31
CA ALA A 172 -8.40 -4.69 -7.51
C ALA A 172 -6.88 -4.81 -7.34
N ALA A 173 -6.12 -3.98 -8.03
CA ALA A 173 -4.66 -3.89 -7.91
C ALA A 173 -4.23 -2.42 -7.76
N THR A 174 -3.14 -2.15 -7.04
CA THR A 174 -2.55 -0.81 -6.97
C THR A 174 -2.23 -0.28 -8.36
N GLY A 175 -2.70 0.93 -8.66
CA GLY A 175 -2.71 1.51 -10.00
C GLY A 175 -3.94 2.38 -10.22
N ARG A 176 -4.17 2.82 -11.46
CA ARG A 176 -5.36 3.55 -11.88
C ARG A 176 -5.70 3.20 -13.32
#